data_AF-A0AAD9U2G1-F1
#
_entry.id   AF-A0AAD9U2G1-F1
#
_cell.length_a   1.000
_cell.length_b   1.000
_cell.length_c   1.000
_cell.angle_alpha   90.00
_cell.angle_beta   90.00
_cell.angle_gamma   90.00
#
_symmetry.space_group_name_H-M   'P 1'
#
loop_
_entity.id
_entity.type
_entity.pdbx_description
1 polymer ?
#
loop_
_entity_poly.entity_id
_entity_poly.type
_entity_poly.pdbx_seq_one_letter_code
_entity_poly.pdbx_strand_id
1 'polypeptide(L)'
;MKGNPFKKIVGGHIEFEVGQTHDNVLFKGIVERLCHSRGFNLKKKTKNDNNGLTYECKDEGWPWRLYASNILNNVTMQVKTYNKNHECHKVYRSEEARSKWISSKFETIVKHNPDIKCGVIADLLRHRFNITIYAQRL
;
A
#
# COMPACT_ATOMS: atom_id res chain seq x y z
N MET A 1 3.22 -5.04 27.25
CA MET A 1 2.00 -5.18 26.42
C MET A 1 2.33 -6.03 25.21
N LYS A 2 1.69 -7.20 25.07
CA LYS A 2 1.90 -8.09 23.91
C LYS A 2 1.22 -7.45 22.69
N GLY A 3 1.99 -6.94 21.74
CA GLY A 3 1.45 -6.45 20.47
C GLY A 3 0.80 -7.61 19.73
N ASN A 4 -0.45 -7.43 19.27
CA ASN A 4 -1.17 -8.46 18.54
C ASN A 4 -0.50 -8.61 17.16
N PRO A 5 0.24 -9.70 16.89
CA PRO A 5 0.96 -9.85 15.63
C PRO A 5 -0.05 -9.96 14.49
N PHE A 6 0.26 -9.36 13.35
CA PHE A 6 -0.61 -9.34 12.17
C PHE A 6 -1.18 -10.73 11.85
N LYS A 7 -2.49 -10.88 12.02
CA LYS A 7 -3.29 -11.92 11.35
C LYS A 7 -4.65 -11.35 11.01
N LYS A 8 -4.83 -10.97 9.75
CA LYS A 8 -6.01 -11.37 8.95
C LYS A 8 -5.93 -10.79 7.53
N ILE A 9 -5.66 -11.68 6.58
CA ILE A 9 -6.14 -11.54 5.21
C ILE A 9 -7.55 -12.15 5.28
N VAL A 10 -8.61 -11.32 5.29
CA VAL A 10 -9.98 -11.83 5.24
C VAL A 10 -10.42 -11.82 3.78
N GLY A 11 -10.64 -13.01 3.20
CA GLY A 11 -11.13 -13.14 1.82
C GLY A 11 -10.23 -12.53 0.74
N GLY A 12 -8.91 -12.42 0.98
CA GLY A 12 -7.96 -11.81 0.03
C GLY A 12 -7.82 -10.28 0.15
N HIS A 13 -8.59 -9.63 1.05
CA HIS A 13 -8.51 -8.19 1.27
C HIS A 13 -7.73 -7.86 2.54
N ILE A 14 -6.94 -6.78 2.48
CA ILE A 14 -6.25 -6.22 3.64
C ILE A 14 -7.25 -5.34 4.40
N GLU A 15 -7.36 -5.58 5.71
CA GLU A 15 -8.05 -4.71 6.65
C GLU A 15 -7.14 -4.42 7.86
N PHE A 16 -7.23 -3.19 8.37
CA PHE A 16 -6.53 -2.77 9.56
C PHE A 16 -7.49 -2.74 10.76
N GLU A 17 -6.95 -2.97 11.94
CA GLU A 17 -7.66 -2.82 13.20
C GLU A 17 -6.93 -1.79 14.08
N VAL A 18 -7.69 -0.99 14.82
CA VAL A 18 -7.10 -0.05 15.79
C VAL A 18 -6.39 -0.85 16.88
N GLY A 19 -5.17 -0.44 17.24
CA GLY A 19 -4.29 -1.14 18.17
C GLY A 19 -3.36 -2.17 17.52
N GLN A 20 -3.57 -2.51 16.25
CA GLN A 20 -2.71 -3.43 15.50
C GLN A 20 -1.30 -2.86 15.32
N THR A 21 -0.30 -3.72 15.46
CA THR A 21 1.12 -3.36 15.34
C THR A 21 1.76 -3.98 14.11
N HIS A 22 2.64 -3.22 13.47
CA HIS A 22 3.39 -3.60 12.27
C HIS A 22 4.84 -3.17 12.40
N ASP A 23 5.74 -3.87 11.73
CA ASP A 23 7.10 -3.37 11.51
C ASP A 23 7.06 -2.06 10.72
N ASN A 24 7.82 -1.06 11.16
CA ASN A 24 7.82 0.28 10.55
C ASN A 24 8.26 0.24 9.08
N VAL A 25 9.27 -0.58 8.75
CA VAL A 25 9.80 -0.73 7.39
C VAL A 25 8.74 -1.34 6.46
N LEU A 26 7.97 -2.31 6.96
CA LEU A 26 6.94 -2.98 6.18
C LEU A 26 5.62 -2.20 6.08
N PHE A 27 5.31 -1.36 7.08
CA PHE A 27 4.00 -0.74 7.23
C PHE A 27 3.57 0.04 5.99
N LYS A 28 4.47 0.84 5.41
CA LYS A 28 4.19 1.60 4.18
C LYS A 28 3.76 0.70 3.03
N GLY A 29 4.47 -0.41 2.81
CA GLY A 29 4.18 -1.34 1.73
C GLY A 29 2.84 -2.07 1.89
N ILE A 30 2.42 -2.32 3.13
CA ILE A 30 1.11 -2.93 3.43
C ILE A 30 -0.02 -1.94 3.11
N VAL A 31 0.12 -0.68 3.53
CA VAL A 31 -0.86 0.39 3.24
C VAL A 31 -0.96 0.64 1.74
N GLU A 32 0.18 0.74 1.02
CA GLU A 32 0.20 0.87 -0.45
C GLU A 32 -0.53 -0.31 -1.12
N ARG A 33 -0.31 -1.55 -0.67
CA ARG A 33 -1.00 -2.72 -1.23
C ARG A 33 -2.52 -2.67 -1.00
N LEU A 34 -2.97 -2.24 0.18
CA LEU A 34 -4.39 -2.04 0.46
C LEU A 34 -5.02 -1.05 -0.52
N CYS A 35 -4.37 0.08 -0.75
CA CYS A 35 -4.92 1.14 -1.60
C CYS A 35 -4.99 0.71 -3.07
N HIS A 36 -3.93 0.04 -3.57
CA HIS A 36 -3.97 -0.59 -4.89
C HIS A 36 -5.12 -1.61 -5.00
N SER A 37 -5.27 -2.50 -4.03
CA SER A 37 -6.33 -3.52 -4.05
C SER A 37 -7.74 -2.92 -4.07
N ARG A 38 -7.92 -1.73 -3.46
CA ARG A 38 -9.20 -1.02 -3.39
C ARG A 38 -9.38 0.02 -4.50
N GLY A 39 -8.32 0.34 -5.25
CA GLY A 39 -8.36 1.17 -6.45
C GLY A 39 -8.45 2.67 -6.17
N PHE A 40 -7.78 3.19 -5.14
CA PHE A 40 -7.72 4.63 -4.88
C PHE A 40 -6.29 5.11 -4.62
N ASN A 41 -6.02 6.36 -4.97
CA ASN A 41 -4.74 7.01 -4.73
C ASN A 41 -4.68 7.56 -3.30
N LEU A 42 -3.48 7.57 -2.73
CA LEU A 42 -3.23 7.87 -1.35
C LEU A 42 -2.34 9.11 -1.19
N LYS A 43 -2.69 9.93 -0.22
CA LYS A 43 -1.89 11.05 0.27
C LYS A 43 -1.24 10.67 1.60
N LYS A 44 0.09 10.62 1.63
CA LYS A 44 0.86 10.44 2.87
C LYS A 44 1.20 11.80 3.47
N LYS A 45 0.90 11.99 4.75
CA LYS A 45 1.35 13.11 5.58
C LYS A 45 2.21 12.60 6.73
N THR A 46 3.41 13.16 6.86
CA THR A 46 4.29 12.93 8.02
C THR A 46 4.04 14.03 9.04
N LYS A 47 3.86 13.69 10.32
CA LYS A 47 3.79 14.70 11.40
C LYS A 47 5.19 15.16 11.83
N ASN A 48 5.24 16.35 12.43
CA ASN A 48 6.44 17.17 12.67
C ASN A 48 7.62 16.46 13.38
N ASP A 49 7.35 15.40 14.15
CA ASP A 49 8.39 14.69 14.91
C ASP A 49 8.78 13.34 14.29
N ASN A 50 8.41 13.09 13.03
CA ASN A 50 8.63 11.84 12.28
C ASN A 50 8.10 10.56 12.97
N ASN A 51 7.36 10.73 14.07
CA ASN A 51 6.90 9.64 14.93
C ASN A 51 5.53 9.09 14.51
N GLY A 52 4.87 9.74 13.54
CA GLY A 52 3.53 9.40 13.09
C GLY A 52 3.33 9.60 11.60
N LEU A 53 2.67 8.62 10.99
CA LEU A 53 2.28 8.63 9.58
C LEU A 53 0.76 8.66 9.48
N THR A 54 0.25 9.64 8.75
CA THR A 54 -1.15 9.69 8.35
C THR A 54 -1.25 9.40 6.87
N TYR A 55 -2.18 8.52 6.52
CA TYR A 55 -2.54 8.13 5.17
C TYR A 55 -4.00 8.52 4.96
N GLU A 56 -4.27 9.24 3.88
CA GLU A 56 -5.61 9.75 3.52
C GLU A 56 -5.90 9.42 2.07
N CYS A 57 -7.17 9.31 1.68
CA CYS A 57 -7.51 9.30 0.26
C CYS A 57 -7.06 10.62 -0.37
N LYS A 58 -6.55 10.55 -1.61
CA LYS A 58 -6.14 11.74 -2.36
C LYS A 58 -7.35 12.52 -2.88
N ASP A 59 -8.44 11.83 -3.21
CA ASP A 59 -9.66 12.46 -3.69
C ASP A 59 -10.36 13.19 -2.54
N GLU A 60 -10.79 14.43 -2.80
CA GLU A 60 -11.45 15.26 -1.80
C GLU A 60 -12.84 14.73 -1.44
N GLY A 61 -13.28 14.97 -0.20
CA GLY A 61 -14.59 14.55 0.29
C GLY A 61 -14.67 13.11 0.82
N TRP A 62 -13.60 12.31 0.69
CA TRP A 62 -13.61 10.93 1.18
C TRP A 62 -13.03 10.80 2.60
N PRO A 63 -13.74 10.15 3.53
CA PRO A 63 -13.35 10.12 4.94
C PRO A 63 -12.31 9.03 5.25
N TRP A 64 -11.84 8.28 4.24
CA TRP A 64 -10.84 7.22 4.43
C TRP A 64 -9.55 7.80 4.99
N ARG A 65 -9.14 7.27 6.14
CA ARG A 65 -7.97 7.76 6.86
C ARG A 65 -7.38 6.68 7.74
N LEU A 66 -6.06 6.57 7.72
CA LEU A 66 -5.31 5.67 8.58
C LEU A 66 -4.17 6.44 9.23
N TYR A 67 -4.16 6.48 10.56
CA TYR A 67 -3.09 7.08 11.33
C TYR A 67 -2.40 5.99 12.14
N ALA A 68 -1.08 5.95 12.04
CA ALA A 68 -0.25 5.11 12.86
C ALA A 68 0.93 5.91 13.41
N SER A 69 1.40 5.51 14.59
CA SER A 69 2.56 6.10 15.23
C SER A 69 3.52 5.02 15.69
N ASN A 70 4.80 5.36 15.78
CA ASN A 70 5.77 4.50 16.43
C ASN A 70 5.36 4.23 17.88
N ILE A 71 5.66 3.04 18.36
CA ILE A 71 5.72 2.73 19.79
C ILE A 71 7.18 2.84 20.25
N LEU A 72 7.40 2.86 21.57
CA LEU A 72 8.66 3.14 22.28
C LEU A 72 9.98 2.66 21.64
N ASN A 73 9.96 1.59 20.86
CA ASN A 73 11.16 1.00 20.27
C ASN A 73 11.52 1.57 18.88
N ASN A 74 10.75 2.51 18.31
CA ASN A 74 10.89 3.10 16.96
C ASN A 74 10.90 2.13 15.76
N VAL A 75 10.93 0.82 16.00
CA VAL A 75 10.88 -0.25 14.98
C VAL A 75 9.46 -0.73 14.71
N THR A 76 8.51 -0.41 15.59
CA THR A 76 7.13 -0.87 15.48
C THR A 76 6.18 0.32 15.40
N MET A 77 5.27 0.26 14.43
CA MET A 77 4.16 1.20 14.28
C MET A 77 2.87 0.58 14.76
N GLN A 78 2.08 1.33 15.51
CA GLN A 78 0.72 0.94 15.91
C GLN A 78 -0.31 1.79 15.17
N VAL A 79 -1.33 1.16 14.61
CA VAL A 79 -2.52 1.82 14.08
C VAL A 79 -3.28 2.46 15.24
N LYS A 80 -3.36 3.79 15.25
CA LYS A 80 -4.02 4.58 16.31
C LYS A 80 -5.44 4.96 15.92
N THR A 81 -5.66 5.29 14.65
CA THR A 81 -7.01 5.53 14.12
C THR A 81 -7.13 4.93 12.73
N TYR A 82 -8.31 4.41 12.41
CA TYR A 82 -8.62 3.89 11.09
C TYR A 82 -10.09 4.14 10.77
N ASN A 83 -10.33 4.89 9.71
CA ASN A 83 -11.63 5.02 9.06
C ASN A 83 -11.58 4.24 7.73
N LYS A 84 -12.35 3.17 7.66
CA LYS A 84 -12.39 2.27 6.50
C LYS A 84 -13.35 2.74 5.39
N ASN A 85 -14.22 3.72 5.69
CA ASN A 85 -15.26 4.15 4.76
C ASN A 85 -14.65 4.80 3.54
N HIS A 86 -14.90 4.19 2.39
CA HIS A 86 -14.34 4.60 1.12
C HIS A 86 -15.22 4.10 -0.03
N GLU A 87 -15.85 5.03 -0.74
CA GLU A 87 -16.68 4.75 -1.92
C GLU A 87 -16.22 5.57 -3.13
N CYS A 88 -14.96 6.04 -3.15
CA CYS A 88 -14.45 6.76 -4.32
C CYS A 88 -14.57 5.88 -5.56
N HIS A 89 -14.86 6.51 -6.69
CA HIS A 89 -14.86 5.83 -7.98
C HIS A 89 -13.48 5.20 -8.18
N LYS A 90 -13.44 3.89 -8.45
CA LYS A 90 -12.19 3.16 -8.69
C LYS A 90 -11.37 3.89 -9.75
N VAL A 91 -10.17 4.32 -9.37
CA VAL A 91 -9.26 5.00 -10.28
C VAL A 91 -8.66 3.94 -11.21
N TYR A 92 -9.06 3.95 -12.47
CA TYR A 92 -8.53 3.04 -13.50
C TYR A 92 -7.04 3.30 -13.84
N ARG A 93 -6.51 4.46 -13.43
CA ARG A 93 -5.09 4.85 -13.56
C ARG A 93 -4.53 5.27 -12.20
N SER A 94 -4.04 4.30 -11.41
CA SER A 94 -3.34 4.60 -10.17
C SER A 94 -2.05 5.37 -10.47
N GLU A 95 -1.87 6.52 -9.82
CA GLU A 95 -0.64 7.30 -9.91
C GLU A 95 0.52 6.61 -9.19
N GLU A 96 0.23 5.74 -8.22
CA GLU A 96 1.23 4.92 -7.55
C GLU A 96 1.71 3.74 -8.39
N ALA A 97 0.91 3.24 -9.33
CA ALA A 97 1.31 2.22 -10.29
C ALA A 97 2.01 2.80 -11.55
N ARG A 98 2.51 4.04 -11.48
CA ARG A 98 3.32 4.64 -12.57
C ARG A 98 4.59 3.81 -12.83
N SER A 99 5.12 3.91 -14.05
CA SER A 99 6.29 3.14 -14.50
C SER A 99 7.47 3.17 -13.52
N LYS A 100 7.71 4.29 -12.82
CA LYS A 100 8.75 4.39 -11.79
C LYS A 100 8.56 3.43 -10.61
N TRP A 101 7.34 3.27 -10.11
CA TRP A 101 7.05 2.33 -9.03
C TRP A 101 7.14 0.89 -9.51
N ILE A 102 6.60 0.60 -10.71
CA ILE A 102 6.71 -0.73 -11.32
C ILE A 102 8.18 -1.11 -11.48
N SER A 103 8.99 -0.25 -12.09
CA SER A 103 10.43 -0.48 -12.24
C SER A 103 11.11 -0.71 -10.88
N SER A 104 10.76 0.07 -9.85
CA SER A 104 11.28 -0.12 -8.49
C SER A 104 10.95 -1.50 -7.88
N LYS A 105 9.80 -2.10 -8.21
CA LYS A 105 9.43 -3.42 -7.68
C LYS A 105 10.09 -4.57 -8.42
N PHE A 106 10.40 -4.38 -9.70
CA PHE A 106 10.93 -5.44 -10.57
C PHE A 106 12.41 -5.26 -10.91
N GLU A 107 13.06 -4.17 -10.48
CA GLU A 107 14.46 -3.87 -10.77
C GLU A 107 15.39 -5.05 -10.47
N THR A 108 15.30 -5.60 -9.26
CA THR A 108 16.12 -6.76 -8.86
C THR A 108 15.82 -7.98 -9.71
N ILE A 109 14.55 -8.23 -10.04
CA ILE A 109 14.15 -9.41 -10.82
C ILE A 109 14.70 -9.31 -12.24
N VAL A 110 14.56 -8.15 -12.88
CA VAL A 110 15.05 -7.89 -14.25
C VAL A 110 16.59 -7.95 -14.29
N LYS A 111 17.28 -7.38 -13.29
CA LYS A 111 18.75 -7.44 -13.21
C LYS A 111 19.29 -8.87 -13.13
N HIS A 112 18.63 -9.76 -12.39
CA HIS A 112 19.05 -11.16 -12.26
C HIS A 112 18.54 -12.06 -13.39
N ASN A 113 17.53 -11.62 -14.16
CA ASN A 113 16.90 -12.37 -15.23
C ASN A 113 16.68 -11.45 -16.44
N PRO A 114 17.74 -11.12 -17.20
CA PRO A 114 17.64 -10.16 -18.30
C PRO A 114 16.66 -10.59 -19.41
N ASP A 115 16.45 -11.90 -19.59
CA ASP A 115 15.52 -12.47 -20.56
C ASP A 115 14.07 -12.60 -20.05
N ILE A 116 13.75 -12.00 -18.90
CA ILE A 116 12.38 -12.07 -18.35
C ILE A 116 11.37 -11.44 -19.33
N LYS A 117 10.36 -12.21 -19.71
CA LYS A 117 9.33 -11.75 -20.64
C LYS A 117 8.43 -10.73 -19.96
N CYS A 118 8.04 -9.68 -20.70
CA CYS A 118 7.10 -8.66 -20.22
C CYS A 118 5.76 -9.26 -19.75
N GLY A 119 5.30 -10.35 -20.38
CA GLY A 119 4.10 -11.08 -19.95
C GLY A 119 4.21 -11.60 -18.52
N VAL A 120 5.37 -12.12 -18.12
CA VAL A 120 5.62 -12.60 -16.74
C VAL A 120 5.58 -11.44 -15.75
N ILE A 121 6.12 -10.27 -16.11
CA ILE A 121 6.04 -9.06 -15.27
C ILE A 121 4.58 -8.61 -15.13
N ALA A 122 3.80 -8.65 -16.23
CA ALA A 122 2.38 -8.32 -16.22
C ALA A 122 1.57 -9.28 -15.32
N ASP A 123 1.84 -10.59 -15.38
CA ASP A 123 1.21 -11.57 -14.51
C ASP A 123 1.58 -11.34 -13.04
N LEU A 124 2.86 -11.06 -12.74
CA LEU A 124 3.29 -10.73 -11.38
C LEU A 124 2.62 -9.47 -10.86
N LEU A 125 2.43 -8.44 -11.69
CA LEU A 125 1.68 -7.24 -11.36
C LEU A 125 0.22 -7.54 -11.03
N ARG A 126 -0.42 -8.38 -11.83
CA ARG A 126 -1.80 -8.81 -11.62
C ARG A 126 -1.94 -9.61 -10.32
N HIS A 127 -1.12 -10.64 -10.14
CA HIS A 127 -1.24 -11.55 -9.00
C HIS A 127 -0.80 -10.95 -7.66
N ARG A 128 0.27 -10.14 -7.64
CA ARG A 128 0.81 -9.60 -6.37
C ARG A 128 0.22 -8.27 -5.97
N PHE A 129 -0.23 -7.48 -6.93
CA PHE A 129 -0.63 -6.09 -6.71
C PHE A 129 -2.02 -5.75 -7.25
N ASN A 130 -2.71 -6.69 -7.88
CA ASN A 130 -4.01 -6.47 -8.53
C ASN A 130 -3.98 -5.37 -9.60
N ILE A 131 -2.83 -5.19 -10.25
CA ILE A 131 -2.61 -4.19 -11.30
C ILE A 131 -2.76 -4.87 -12.66
N THR A 132 -3.67 -4.36 -13.49
CA THR A 132 -3.79 -4.78 -14.89
C THR A 132 -3.16 -3.72 -15.77
N ILE A 133 -2.15 -4.10 -16.55
CA ILE A 133 -1.55 -3.23 -17.56
C ILE A 133 -2.39 -3.34 -18.83
N TYR A 134 -2.89 -2.20 -19.30
CA TYR A 134 -3.41 -2.08 -20.65
C TYR A 134 -2.27 -1.55 -21.53
N ALA A 135 -1.89 -2.30 -22.56
CA ALA A 135 -0.93 -1.80 -23.54
C ALA A 135 -1.49 -0.51 -24.14
N GLN A 136 -0.82 0.63 -23.93
CA GLN A 136 -1.10 1.80 -24.74
C GLN A 136 -0.64 1.47 -26.15
N ARG A 137 -1.59 1.40 -27.10
CA ARG A 137 -1.27 1.49 -28.52
C ARG A 137 -0.47 2.80 -28.70
N LEU A 138 0.81 2.66 -29.03
CA LEU A 138 1.63 3.73 -29.57
C LEU A 138 1.08 4.13 -30.94
#